data_AF-A0A0H5QTS9-F1
#
_entry.id   AF-A0A0H5QTS9-F1
#
_cell.length_a   1.000
_cell.length_b   1.000
_cell.length_c   1.000
_cell.angle_alpha   90.00
_cell.angle_beta   90.00
_cell.angle_gamma   90.00
#
_symmetry.space_group_name_H-M   'P 1'
#
loop_
_entity.id
_entity.type
_entity.pdbx_description
1 polymer ?
#
loop_
_entity_poly.entity_id
_entity_poly.type
_entity_poly.pdbx_seq_one_letter_code
_entity_poly.pdbx_strand_id
1 'polypeptide(L)'
;GLQNPSFTGWIVEMDFINQIIASKGGLMEVGDERWAISDYVECNLDFDSMAQVADRLVPGCWLIPHKWNQGGFDLVGLVEFEQSLMLRFVQVTSSASHGLNLKYVKDAASTIITVLNQEIQRIEIVMMRPLDTTN
;
A
#
# COMPACT_ATOMS: atom_id res chain seq x y z
N GLY A 1 28.10 1.73 -15.41
CA GLY A 1 26.63 1.78 -15.56
C GLY A 1 26.09 2.77 -14.54
N LEU A 2 25.04 3.51 -14.88
CA LEU A 2 24.41 4.49 -13.99
C LEU A 2 23.85 3.78 -12.73
N GLN A 3 24.67 3.63 -11.69
CA GLN A 3 24.22 3.25 -10.36
C GLN A 3 23.63 4.49 -9.70
N ASN A 4 22.34 4.74 -9.97
CA ASN A 4 21.57 5.75 -9.25
C ASN A 4 20.65 5.03 -8.25
N PRO A 5 20.97 5.03 -6.95
CA PRO A 5 20.18 4.34 -5.93
C PRO A 5 18.70 4.77 -5.92
N SER A 6 18.41 6.03 -6.25
CA SER A 6 17.03 6.53 -6.34
C SER A 6 16.28 5.94 -7.52
N PHE A 7 16.96 5.67 -8.63
CA PHE A 7 16.35 4.99 -9.79
C PHE A 7 16.06 3.51 -9.48
N THR A 8 16.96 2.86 -8.74
CA THR A 8 16.74 1.48 -8.27
C THR A 8 15.56 1.39 -7.31
N GLY A 9 15.45 2.31 -6.34
CA GLY A 9 14.31 2.35 -5.42
C GLY A 9 12.97 2.50 -6.16
N TRP A 10 12.91 3.42 -7.12
CA TRP A 10 11.71 3.63 -7.93
C TRP A 10 11.32 2.40 -8.77
N ILE A 11 12.28 1.68 -9.36
CA ILE A 11 12.00 0.44 -10.10
C ILE A 11 11.41 -0.63 -9.17
N VAL A 12 11.93 -0.76 -7.96
CA VAL A 12 11.44 -1.74 -6.97
C VAL A 12 10.01 -1.42 -6.54
N GLU A 13 9.71 -0.14 -6.29
CA GLU A 13 8.35 0.33 -6.01
C GLU A 13 7.39 0.01 -7.17
N MET A 14 7.81 0.31 -8.41
CA MET A 14 7.01 0.03 -9.62
C MET A 14 6.76 -1.46 -9.82
N ASP A 15 7.79 -2.28 -9.65
CA ASP A 15 7.67 -3.73 -9.80
C ASP A 15 6.67 -4.30 -8.79
N PHE A 16 6.75 -3.86 -7.54
CA PHE A 16 5.81 -4.29 -6.50
C PHE A 16 4.36 -3.89 -6.83
N ILE A 17 4.13 -2.66 -7.29
CA ILE A 17 2.81 -2.21 -7.73
C ILE A 17 2.30 -3.03 -8.93
N ASN A 18 3.17 -3.34 -9.89
CA ASN A 18 2.82 -4.18 -11.03
C ASN A 18 2.42 -5.59 -10.61
N GLN A 19 3.06 -6.15 -9.58
CA GLN A 19 2.68 -7.46 -9.04
C GLN A 19 1.27 -7.44 -8.40
N ILE A 20 0.91 -6.36 -7.68
CA ILE A 20 -0.45 -6.15 -7.18
C ILE A 20 -1.44 -6.13 -8.35
N ILE A 21 -1.18 -5.29 -9.36
CA ILE A 21 -2.05 -5.16 -10.54
C ILE A 21 -2.22 -6.51 -11.26
N ALA A 22 -1.12 -7.25 -11.46
CA ALA A 22 -1.12 -8.55 -12.12
C ALA A 22 -1.86 -9.63 -11.32
N SER A 23 -1.94 -9.50 -10.00
CA SER A 23 -2.57 -10.46 -9.09
C SER A 23 -4.06 -10.18 -8.82
N LYS A 24 -4.65 -9.18 -9.49
CA LYS A 24 -6.06 -8.82 -9.34
C LYS A 24 -6.99 -10.03 -9.53
N GLY A 25 -7.92 -10.21 -8.60
CA GLY A 25 -8.85 -11.33 -8.52
C GLY A 25 -8.23 -12.60 -7.92
N GLY A 26 -7.04 -12.51 -7.31
CA GLY A 26 -6.29 -13.67 -6.84
C GLY A 26 -5.47 -13.40 -5.57
N LEU A 27 -4.37 -14.15 -5.45
CA LEU A 27 -3.42 -14.07 -4.34
C LEU A 27 -2.05 -13.64 -4.88
N MET A 28 -1.42 -12.68 -4.22
CA MET A 28 -0.02 -12.31 -4.43
C MET A 28 0.84 -12.98 -3.36
N GLU A 29 1.93 -13.63 -3.77
CA GLU A 29 2.92 -14.18 -2.84
C GLU A 29 3.94 -13.10 -2.47
N VAL A 30 4.16 -12.91 -1.17
CA VAL A 30 5.03 -11.86 -0.62
C VAL A 30 5.92 -12.46 0.46
N GLY A 31 7.10 -12.95 0.06
CA GLY A 31 7.93 -13.78 0.94
C GLY A 31 7.18 -15.06 1.34
N ASP A 32 7.03 -15.28 2.65
CA ASP A 32 6.26 -16.41 3.20
C ASP A 32 4.76 -16.08 3.39
N GLU A 33 4.32 -14.87 3.04
CA GLU A 33 2.93 -14.44 3.15
C GLU A 33 2.17 -14.55 1.82
N ARG A 34 0.83 -14.61 1.92
CA ARG A 34 -0.08 -14.55 0.78
C ARG A 34 -1.12 -13.47 1.00
N TRP A 35 -1.21 -12.52 0.07
CA TRP A 35 -2.10 -11.38 0.18
C TRP A 35 -3.22 -11.48 -0.85
N ALA A 36 -4.46 -11.34 -0.41
CA ALA A 36 -5.61 -11.29 -1.30
C ALA A 36 -5.68 -9.94 -2.01
N ILE A 37 -5.78 -9.99 -3.34
CA ILE A 37 -5.89 -8.82 -4.20
C ILE A 37 -7.23 -8.90 -4.94
N SER A 38 -8.32 -8.48 -4.30
CA SER A 38 -9.66 -8.48 -4.88
C SER A 38 -9.77 -7.49 -6.03
N ASP A 39 -9.29 -6.26 -5.82
CA ASP A 39 -9.23 -5.20 -6.81
C ASP A 39 -8.11 -4.19 -6.44
N TYR A 40 -7.86 -3.23 -7.32
CA TYR A 40 -7.08 -2.06 -7.01
C TYR A 40 -7.75 -0.78 -7.53
N VAL A 41 -7.45 0.33 -6.87
CA VAL A 41 -7.94 1.65 -7.22
C VAL A 41 -6.78 2.63 -7.15
N GLU A 42 -6.51 3.31 -8.26
CA GLU A 42 -5.64 4.48 -8.24
C GLU A 42 -6.42 5.67 -7.70
N CYS A 43 -5.98 6.23 -6.57
CA CYS A 43 -6.68 7.31 -5.88
C CYS A 43 -5.75 8.05 -4.92
N ASN A 44 -5.80 9.38 -4.92
CA ASN A 44 -5.17 10.15 -3.86
C ASN A 44 -5.94 9.96 -2.54
N LEU A 45 -5.25 10.01 -1.41
CA LEU A 45 -5.85 9.75 -0.10
C LEU A 45 -6.39 11.01 0.59
N ASP A 46 -6.81 12.00 -0.21
CA ASP A 46 -7.64 13.11 0.23
C ASP A 46 -9.12 12.73 0.19
N PHE A 47 -9.94 13.46 0.95
CA PHE A 47 -11.36 13.14 1.14
C PHE A 47 -12.13 13.11 -0.19
N ASP A 48 -11.93 14.12 -1.05
CA ASP A 48 -12.70 14.27 -2.29
C ASP A 48 -12.40 13.15 -3.29
N SER A 49 -11.13 12.74 -3.40
CA SER A 49 -10.73 11.63 -4.27
C SER A 49 -11.25 10.30 -3.72
N MET A 50 -11.10 10.07 -2.42
CA MET A 50 -11.57 8.84 -1.76
C MET A 50 -13.09 8.68 -1.83
N ALA A 51 -13.85 9.76 -1.67
CA ALA A 51 -15.31 9.74 -1.75
C ALA A 51 -15.81 9.31 -3.14
N GLN A 52 -15.07 9.58 -4.21
CA GLN A 52 -15.43 9.19 -5.57
C GLN A 52 -15.25 7.69 -5.84
N VAL A 53 -14.46 7.00 -5.02
CA VAL A 53 -14.15 5.58 -5.21
C VAL A 53 -14.65 4.70 -4.07
N ALA A 54 -15.33 5.29 -3.08
CA ALA A 54 -15.73 4.64 -1.84
C ALA A 54 -16.58 3.38 -2.05
N ASP A 55 -17.42 3.36 -3.09
CA ASP A 55 -18.27 2.24 -3.48
C ASP A 55 -17.50 1.02 -3.99
N ARG A 56 -16.24 1.22 -4.41
CA ARG A 56 -15.34 0.17 -4.89
C ARG A 56 -14.45 -0.41 -3.78
N LEU A 57 -14.45 0.20 -2.60
CA LEU A 57 -13.55 -0.15 -1.51
C LEU A 57 -14.12 -1.31 -0.69
N VAL A 58 -13.69 -2.52 -1.05
CA VAL A 58 -14.07 -3.77 -0.41
C VAL A 58 -12.84 -4.46 0.22
N PRO A 59 -13.01 -5.43 1.13
CA PRO A 59 -11.90 -6.24 1.60
C PRO A 59 -11.09 -6.86 0.43
N GLY A 60 -9.76 -6.78 0.55
CA GLY A 60 -8.80 -7.14 -0.49
C GLY A 60 -8.59 -6.07 -1.57
N CYS A 61 -9.22 -4.90 -1.48
CA CYS A 61 -8.96 -3.77 -2.37
C CYS A 61 -7.67 -3.05 -1.98
N TRP A 62 -6.87 -2.68 -2.98
CA TRP A 62 -5.61 -1.95 -2.79
C TRP A 62 -5.69 -0.54 -3.38
N LEU A 63 -5.35 0.45 -2.57
CA LEU A 63 -5.28 1.86 -2.94
C LEU A 63 -3.85 2.20 -3.36
N ILE A 64 -3.72 2.74 -4.57
CA ILE A 64 -2.45 3.18 -5.15
C ILE A 64 -2.51 4.70 -5.32
N PRO A 65 -1.82 5.48 -4.47
CA PRO A 65 -1.76 6.94 -4.60
C PRO A 65 -1.16 7.38 -5.93
N HIS A 66 -1.75 8.37 -6.60
CA HIS A 66 -1.18 8.92 -7.84
C HIS A 66 0.14 9.67 -7.59
N LYS A 67 0.27 10.31 -6.42
CA LYS A 67 1.52 10.96 -6.01
C LYS A 67 2.39 9.96 -5.27
N TRP A 68 3.35 9.41 -5.99
CA TRP A 68 4.44 8.64 -5.40
C TRP A 68 5.35 9.56 -4.59
N ASN A 69 5.86 9.05 -3.45
CA ASN A 69 6.89 9.69 -2.63
C ASN A 69 6.44 10.84 -1.68
N GLN A 70 5.38 10.66 -0.88
CA GLN A 70 5.12 11.52 0.29
C GLN A 70 5.83 11.07 1.57
N GLY A 71 6.75 10.10 1.50
CA GLY A 71 7.60 9.70 2.63
C GLY A 71 6.88 9.00 3.79
N GLY A 72 5.72 8.39 3.53
CA GLY A 72 4.93 7.67 4.52
C GLY A 72 4.64 6.21 4.14
N PHE A 73 4.20 5.96 2.91
CA PHE A 73 3.89 4.65 2.36
C PHE A 73 3.68 4.79 0.84
N ASP A 74 3.70 3.67 0.11
CA ASP A 74 3.53 3.64 -1.34
C ASP A 74 2.15 3.11 -1.76
N LEU A 75 1.49 2.33 -0.90
CA LEU A 75 0.16 1.74 -1.16
C LEU A 75 -0.53 1.32 0.15
N VAL A 76 -1.86 1.21 0.10
CA VAL A 76 -2.69 0.84 1.26
C VAL A 76 -3.65 -0.29 0.89
N GLY A 77 -3.58 -1.41 1.59
CA GLY A 77 -4.53 -2.52 1.46
C GLY A 77 -5.66 -2.42 2.48
N LEU A 78 -6.90 -2.64 2.04
CA LEU A 78 -8.03 -2.92 2.92
C LEU A 78 -8.08 -4.44 3.15
N VAL A 79 -7.90 -4.88 4.38
CA VAL A 79 -7.77 -6.31 4.71
C VAL A 79 -8.87 -6.70 5.67
N GLU A 80 -9.52 -7.84 5.45
CA GLU A 80 -10.46 -8.39 6.42
C GLU A 80 -9.70 -8.88 7.67
N PHE A 81 -10.15 -8.48 8.84
CA PHE A 81 -9.57 -8.87 10.12
C PHE A 81 -10.67 -9.03 11.17
N GLU A 82 -10.82 -10.24 11.72
CA GLU A 82 -11.78 -10.54 12.79
C GLU A 82 -13.21 -10.02 12.51
N GLN A 83 -13.71 -10.24 11.28
CA GLN A 83 -15.02 -9.76 10.79
C GLN A 83 -15.15 -8.24 10.65
N SER A 84 -14.03 -7.52 10.73
CA SER A 84 -13.91 -6.08 10.51
C SER A 84 -12.85 -5.79 9.45
N LEU A 85 -12.49 -4.52 9.30
CA LEU A 85 -11.43 -4.07 8.41
C LEU A 85 -10.16 -3.69 9.18
N MET A 86 -9.04 -4.00 8.56
CA MET A 86 -7.70 -3.52 8.88
C MET A 86 -7.18 -2.70 7.69
N LEU A 87 -6.41 -1.65 7.98
CA LEU A 87 -5.60 -0.96 6.97
C LEU A 87 -4.16 -1.45 7.02
N ARG A 88 -3.63 -1.90 5.89
CA ARG A 88 -2.23 -2.27 5.72
C ARG A 88 -1.52 -1.22 4.87
N PHE A 89 -0.66 -0.44 5.50
CA PHE A 89 0.23 0.50 4.83
C PHE A 89 1.50 -0.22 4.41
N VAL A 90 1.86 -0.18 3.14
CA VAL A 90 3.09 -0.78 2.63
C VAL A 90 4.03 0.33 2.20
N GLN A 91 5.24 0.34 2.76
CA GLN A 91 6.35 1.15 2.29
C GLN A 91 7.38 0.20 1.69
N VAL A 92 7.57 0.31 0.38
CA VAL A 92 8.62 -0.37 -0.36
C VAL A 92 9.89 0.47 -0.24
N THR A 93 11.02 -0.17 0.05
CA THR A 93 12.29 0.52 0.19
C THR A 93 13.47 -0.36 -0.16
N SER A 94 14.47 0.21 -0.83
CA SER A 94 15.77 -0.42 -1.05
C SER A 94 16.80 -0.05 0.04
N SER A 95 16.43 0.80 1.01
CA SER A 95 17.33 1.26 2.07
C SER A 95 17.23 0.37 3.31
N ALA A 96 18.35 0.19 4.02
CA ALA A 96 18.38 -0.50 5.31
C ALA A 96 17.72 0.34 6.44
N SER A 97 17.60 1.66 6.25
CA SER A 97 16.90 2.56 7.15
C SER A 97 16.03 3.53 6.35
N HIS A 98 14.77 3.65 6.75
CA HIS A 98 13.82 4.59 6.16
C HIS A 98 13.14 5.39 7.28
N GLY A 99 13.07 6.71 7.13
CA GLY A 99 12.24 7.54 7.99
C GLY A 99 10.77 7.32 7.64
N LEU A 100 9.99 6.79 8.58
CA LEU A 100 8.55 6.64 8.43
C LEU A 100 7.84 7.83 9.07
N ASN A 101 7.20 8.68 8.28
CA ASN A 101 6.42 9.78 8.82
C ASN A 101 4.99 9.33 9.16
N LEU A 102 4.79 8.94 10.41
CA LEU A 102 3.50 8.46 10.95
C LEU A 102 2.35 9.47 10.82
N LYS A 103 2.65 10.77 10.63
CA LYS A 103 1.60 11.76 10.37
C LYS A 103 0.83 11.43 9.09
N TYR A 104 1.52 11.04 8.01
CA TYR A 104 0.86 10.69 6.76
C TYR A 104 0.00 9.44 6.88
N VAL A 105 0.50 8.43 7.61
CA VAL A 105 -0.28 7.21 7.91
C VAL A 105 -1.55 7.57 8.69
N LYS A 106 -1.43 8.38 9.74
CA LYS A 106 -2.57 8.82 10.54
C LYS A 106 -3.60 9.60 9.70
N ASP A 107 -3.14 10.56 8.91
CA ASP A 107 -4.03 11.41 8.11
C ASP A 107 -4.77 10.58 7.06
N ALA A 108 -4.07 9.69 6.35
CA ALA A 108 -4.66 8.78 5.39
C ALA A 108 -5.67 7.83 6.02
N ALA A 109 -5.31 7.18 7.15
CA ALA A 109 -6.22 6.31 7.88
C ALA A 109 -7.48 7.05 8.32
N SER A 110 -7.33 8.28 8.83
CA SER A 110 -8.47 9.10 9.26
C SER A 110 -9.42 9.42 8.11
N THR A 111 -8.88 9.77 6.94
CA THR A 111 -9.67 9.98 5.72
C THR A 111 -10.41 8.72 5.30
N ILE A 112 -9.72 7.58 5.22
CA ILE A 112 -10.31 6.30 4.82
C ILE A 112 -11.44 5.90 5.78
N ILE A 113 -11.21 5.96 7.09
CA ILE A 113 -12.22 5.69 8.12
C ILE A 113 -13.45 6.58 7.94
N THR A 114 -13.24 7.88 7.72
CA THR A 114 -14.33 8.85 7.57
C THR A 114 -15.15 8.57 6.31
N VAL A 115 -14.49 8.28 5.18
CA VAL A 115 -15.15 8.03 3.89
C VAL A 115 -15.91 6.72 3.88
N LEU A 116 -15.31 5.65 4.43
CA LEU A 116 -15.97 4.34 4.50
C LEU A 116 -17.09 4.31 5.54
N ASN A 117 -17.04 5.20 6.53
CA ASN A 117 -17.93 5.19 7.68
C ASN A 117 -17.98 3.80 8.35
N GLN A 118 -16.82 3.17 8.47
CA GLN A 118 -16.61 1.84 9.03
C GLN A 118 -15.56 1.86 10.13
N GLU A 119 -15.68 0.94 11.08
CA GLU A 119 -14.67 0.75 12.11
C GLU A 119 -13.44 0.06 11.50
N ILE A 120 -12.26 0.66 11.71
CA ILE A 120 -10.96 0.03 11.42
C ILE A 120 -10.37 -0.41 12.76
N GLN A 121 -10.28 -1.72 12.97
CA GLN A 121 -9.80 -2.27 14.26
C GLN A 121 -8.28 -2.22 14.39
N ARG A 122 -7.56 -2.28 13.27
CA ARG A 122 -6.11 -2.38 13.25
C ARG A 122 -5.52 -1.60 12.09
N ILE A 123 -4.35 -1.02 12.36
CA ILE A 123 -3.46 -0.48 11.35
C ILE A 123 -2.17 -1.30 11.41
N GLU A 124 -1.75 -1.77 10.25
CA GLU A 124 -0.48 -2.46 10.07
C GLU A 124 0.41 -1.65 9.13
N ILE A 125 1.71 -1.63 9.42
CA ILE A 125 2.70 -0.97 8.57
C ILE A 125 3.74 -2.02 8.20
N VAL A 126 3.86 -2.30 6.91
CA VAL A 126 4.75 -3.31 6.34
C VAL A 126 5.87 -2.60 5.58
N MET A 127 7.11 -2.90 5.95
CA MET A 127 8.30 -2.42 5.25
C MET A 127 8.77 -3.53 4.31
N MET A 128 8.60 -3.29 3.01
CA MET A 128 8.98 -4.24 1.96
C MET A 128 10.36 -3.90 1.43
N ARG A 129 11.26 -4.88 1.46
CA ARG A 129 12.59 -4.76 0.87
C ARG A 129 12.81 -5.92 -0.09
N PRO A 130 13.29 -5.67 -1.33
CA PRO A 130 13.66 -6.74 -2.22
C PRO A 130 14.78 -7.56 -1.58
N LEU A 131 14.73 -8.88 -1.75
CA LEU A 131 15.85 -9.73 -1.36
C LEU A 131 17.09 -9.26 -2.11
N ASP A 132 18.18 -8.98 -1.39
CA ASP A 132 19.47 -8.70 -2.02
C ASP A 132 19.82 -9.91 -2.90
N THR A 133 19.75 -9.76 -4.22
CA THR A 133 20.23 -10.77 -5.17
C THR A 133 21.76 -10.71 -5.18
N THR A 134 22.38 -11.12 -4.10
CA THR A 134 23.82 -11.40 -4.03
C THR A 134 23.99 -12.89 -3.77
N ASN A 135 24.12 -13.64 -4.86
CA ASN A 135 24.97 -14.83 -4.91
C ASN A 135 26.32 -14.43 -5.49
#